data_AF-J4TBZ0-F1
#
_entry.id   AF-J4TBZ0-F1
#
_cell.length_a   1.000
_cell.length_b   1.000
_cell.length_c   1.000
_cell.angle_alpha   90.00
_cell.angle_beta   90.00
_cell.angle_gamma   90.00
#
_symmetry.space_group_name_H-M   'P 1'
#
loop_
_entity.id
_entity.type
_entity.pdbx_description
1 polymer ?
#
loop_
_entity_poly.entity_id
_entity_poly.type
_entity_poly.pdbx_seq_one_letter_code
_entity_poly.pdbx_strand_id
1 'polypeptide(L)' 'MRLVWARYALSDRDNIFTYIEIENPRAAVHVDQKIVFAVPASSNSRKAEDRDGSQALGSW' A
#
# COMPACT_ATOMS: atom_id res chain seq x y z
N MET A 1 -2.35 -2.88 -13.65
CA MET A 1 -3.37 -3.63 -12.87
C MET A 1 -3.35 -3.11 -11.45
N ARG A 2 -4.50 -3.10 -10.75
CA ARG A 2 -4.62 -2.61 -9.37
C ARG A 2 -5.02 -3.79 -8.48
N LEU A 3 -4.25 -4.05 -7.43
CA LEU A 3 -4.61 -5.00 -6.38
C LEU A 3 -5.62 -4.34 -5.43
N VAL A 4 -6.72 -5.03 -5.15
CA VAL A 4 -7.76 -4.62 -4.21
C VAL A 4 -8.10 -5.79 -3.30
N TRP A 5 -8.38 -5.52 -2.03
CA TRP A 5 -8.83 -6.53 -1.10
C TRP A 5 -10.29 -6.90 -1.38
N ALA A 6 -10.57 -8.20 -1.45
CA ALA A 6 -11.94 -8.69 -1.46
C ALA A 6 -12.60 -8.49 -0.10
N ARG A 7 -13.93 -8.37 -0.05
CA ARG A 7 -14.69 -8.20 1.21
C ARG A 7 -14.38 -9.31 2.22
N TYR A 8 -14.35 -10.56 1.78
CA TYR A 8 -14.04 -11.69 2.66
C TYR A 8 -12.58 -11.67 3.14
N ALA A 9 -11.64 -11.20 2.31
CA ALA A 9 -10.24 -11.07 2.71
C ALA A 9 -10.02 -10.01 3.80
N LEU A 10 -10.86 -8.97 3.87
CA LEU A 10 -10.84 -8.02 4.99
C LEU A 10 -11.30 -8.69 6.29
N SER A 11 -12.40 -9.45 6.25
CA SER A 11 -12.88 -10.20 7.42
C SER A 11 -11.89 -11.26 7.88
N ASP A 12 -11.23 -11.96 6.94
CA ASP A 12 -10.20 -12.94 7.27
C ASP A 12 -9.01 -12.27 7.96
N ARG A 13 -8.57 -11.11 7.44
CA ARG A 13 -7.51 -10.32 8.06
C ARG A 13 -7.88 -9.92 9.49
N ASP A 14 -9.08 -9.37 9.71
CA ASP A 14 -9.48 -8.94 11.06
C ASP A 14 -9.49 -10.11 12.05
N ASN A 15 -10.06 -11.26 11.65
CA ASN A 15 -10.14 -12.45 12.50
C ASN A 15 -8.76 -13.04 12.82
N ILE A 16 -7.89 -13.17 11.81
CA ILE A 16 -6.53 -13.72 11.97
C ILE A 16 -5.69 -12.81 12.87
N PHE A 17 -5.73 -11.50 12.63
CA PHE A 17 -4.91 -10.56 13.39
C PHE A 17 -5.40 -10.41 14.82
N THR A 18 -6.71 -10.41 15.07
CA THR A 18 -7.27 -10.46 16.42
C THR A 18 -6.79 -11.69 17.19
N TYR A 19 -6.79 -12.86 16.53
CA TYR A 19 -6.32 -14.10 17.16
C TYR A 19 -4.82 -14.04 17.52
N ILE A 20 -3.98 -13.58 16.60
CA ILE A 20 -2.52 -13.47 16.83
C ILE A 20 -2.22 -12.43 17.91
N GLU A 21 -2.94 -11.31 17.92
CA GLU A 21 -2.70 -10.20 18.85
C GLU A 21 -2.97 -10.60 20.32
N ILE A 22 -3.93 -11.50 20.56
CA ILE A 22 -4.20 -12.03 21.91
C ILE A 22 -2.97 -12.74 22.49
N GLU A 23 -2.25 -13.50 21.67
CA GLU A 23 -1.07 -14.27 22.12
C GLU A 23 0.21 -13.43 22.04
N ASN A 24 0.41 -12.71 20.94
CA ASN A 24 1.62 -11.96 20.68
C ASN A 24 1.36 -10.76 19.74
N PRO A 25 1.13 -9.56 20.29
CA PRO A 25 0.92 -8.35 19.49
C PRO A 25 2.06 -8.03 18.53
N ARG A 26 3.31 -8.37 18.88
CA ARG A 26 4.46 -8.16 17.98
C ARG A 26 4.44 -9.09 16.78
N ALA A 27 3.92 -10.31 16.95
CA ALA A 27 3.75 -11.25 15.84
C ALA A 27 2.72 -10.75 14.84
N ALA A 28 1.61 -10.14 15.30
CA ALA A 28 0.62 -9.53 14.42
C ALA A 28 1.25 -8.45 13.54
N VAL A 29 2.02 -7.52 14.14
CA VAL A 29 2.75 -6.49 13.38
C VAL A 29 3.74 -7.10 12.37
N HIS A 30 4.47 -8.14 12.75
CA HIS A 30 5.43 -8.78 11.87
C HIS A 30 4.76 -9.47 10.66
N VAL A 31 3.58 -10.09 10.87
CA VAL A 31 2.80 -10.71 9.79
C VAL A 31 2.26 -9.65 8.83
N ASP A 32 1.78 -8.50 9.32
CA ASP A 32 1.32 -7.39 8.45
C ASP A 32 2.43 -6.93 7.51
N GLN A 33 3.63 -6.72 8.05
CA GLN A 33 4.80 -6.31 7.27
C GLN A 33 5.10 -7.31 6.15
N LYS A 34 5.09 -8.62 6.45
CA LYS A 34 5.32 -9.66 5.45
C LYS A 34 4.25 -9.65 4.36
N ILE A 35 2.98 -9.40 4.70
CA ILE A 35 1.90 -9.28 3.71
C ILE A 35 2.15 -8.07 2.80
N VAL A 36 2.50 -6.91 3.36
CA VAL A 36 2.81 -5.69 2.58
C VAL A 36 3.98 -5.93 1.62
N PHE A 37 5.04 -6.61 2.07
CA PHE A 37 6.19 -6.93 1.21
C PHE A 37 5.88 -7.99 0.14
N ALA A 38 4.96 -8.92 0.42
CA ALA A 38 4.55 -9.94 -0.54
C ALA A 38 3.60 -9.41 -1.62
N VAL A 39 2.84 -8.35 -1.32
CA VAL A 39 1.95 -7.70 -2.27
C VAL A 39 2.79 -6.86 -3.24
N PRO A 40 2.80 -7.17 -4.55
CA PRO A 40 3.50 -6.35 -5.53
C PRO A 40 3.02 -4.90 -5.44
N ALA A 41 3.95 -3.94 -5.50
CA ALA A 41 3.67 -2.51 -5.58
C ALA A 41 3.04 -2.16 -6.94
N SER A 42 1.85 -2.69 -7.24
CA SER A 42 1.13 -2.40 -8.47
C SER A 42 0.55 -0.99 -8.38
N SER A 43 1.37 -0.02 -8.83
CA SER A 43 1.06 1.38 -9.10
C SER A 43 0.48 2.18 -7.94
N ASN A 44 1.35 2.75 -7.12
CA ASN A 44 1.10 4.04 -6.47
C ASN A 44 2.24 5.00 -6.80
N SER A 45 2.43 5.28 -8.10
CA SER A 45 3.41 6.25 -8.63
C SER A 45 2.88 6.87 -9.92
N ARG A 46 1.80 7.66 -9.81
CA ARG A 46 1.37 8.62 -10.85
C ARG A 46 0.83 9.91 -10.20
N LYS A 47 1.67 10.54 -9.40
CA LYS A 47 1.55 11.94 -8.98
C LYS A 47 2.95 12.49 -8.74
N ALA A 48 3.71 12.66 -9.82
CA ALA A 48 4.94 13.46 -9.82
C ALA A 48 5.27 14.05 -11.20
N GLU A 49 4.31 14.13 -12.13
CA GLU A 49 4.49 14.94 -13.34
C GLU A 49 3.24 15.80 -13.42
N ASP A 50 3.37 17.06 -13.01
CA ASP A 50 2.52 18.22 -13.35
C ASP A 50 3.09 19.43 -12.58
N ARG A 51 4.35 19.77 -12.86
CA ARG A 51 4.86 21.14 -12.68
C ARG A 51 5.64 21.52 -13.94
N ASP A 52 4.86 22.08 -14.86
CA ASP A 52 5.19 23.24 -15.66
C ASP A 52 6.34 23.12 -16.66
N GLY A 53 6.00 22.54 -17.82
CA GLY A 53 6.61 22.91 -19.10
C GLY A 53 6.00 24.22 -19.60
N SER A 54 6.39 25.35 -19.02
CA SER A 54 6.25 26.68 -19.63
C SER A 54 7.28 27.64 -19.04
N GLN A 55 8.48 27.63 -19.65
CA GLN A 55 9.27 28.83 -20.01
C GLN A 55 10.66 28.40 -20.45
N ALA A 56 10.72 27.87 -21.67
CA ALA A 56 11.91 28.02 -22.50
C ALA A 56 11.56 29.03 -23.61
N LEU A 57 12.36 30.09 -23.70
CA LEU A 57 12.60 30.93 -24.88
C LEU A 57 11.57 32.03 -25.19
N GLY A 58 11.88 33.25 -24.76
CA GLY A 58 11.35 34.51 -25.28
C GLY A 58 12.33 35.63 -24.97
N SER A 59 12.84 36.28 -26.03
CA SER A 59 13.88 37.30 -26.06
C SER A 59 13.60 38.58 -25.25
N TRP A 60 14.70 39.34 -25.07
CA TRP A 60 14.89 40.71 -24.55
C TRP A 60 15.21 40.82 -23.06
#